data_AF-A0A3C2D875-F1
#
_entry.id   AF-A0A3C2D875-F1
#
_cell.length_a   1.000
_cell.length_b   1.000
_cell.length_c   1.000
_cell.angle_alpha   90.00
_cell.angle_beta   90.00
_cell.angle_gamma   90.00
#
_symmetry.space_group_name_H-M   'P 1'
#
loop_
_entity.id
_entity.type
_entity.pdbx_description
1 polymer ?
#
loop_
_entity_poly.entity_id
_entity_poly.type
_entity_poly.pdbx_seq_one_letter_code
_entity_poly.pdbx_strand_id
1 'polypeptide(L)' 'MASNRRYFLERVIMIQTIVKEEKRHGKTQTWIFDNIIRLQHPMSRSTFNNYMCINAKRELAKLGPNGLP' A
#
# COMPACT_ATOMS: atom_id res chain seq x y z
N MET A 1 12.48 -7.52 -15.22
CA MET A 1 11.97 -8.30 -14.07
C MET A 1 10.56 -7.84 -13.71
N ALA A 2 9.53 -8.51 -14.24
CA ALA A 2 8.13 -8.24 -13.90
C ALA A 2 7.82 -8.49 -12.41
N SER A 3 8.64 -9.31 -11.74
CA SER A 3 8.57 -9.70 -10.33
C SER A 3 8.60 -8.51 -9.35
N ASN A 4 9.32 -7.43 -9.66
CA ASN A 4 9.39 -6.26 -8.77
C ASN A 4 8.10 -5.43 -8.76
N ARG A 5 7.38 -5.37 -9.89
CA ARG A 5 6.16 -4.56 -9.98
C ARG A 5 5.00 -5.21 -9.22
N ARG A 6 4.85 -6.52 -9.34
CA ARG A 6 3.86 -7.29 -8.58
C ARG A 6 4.08 -7.14 -7.08
N TYR A 7 5.31 -7.40 -6.61
CA TYR A 7 5.66 -7.28 -5.20
C TYR A 7 5.41 -5.88 -4.65
N PHE A 8 5.76 -4.84 -5.43
CA PHE A 8 5.45 -3.46 -5.08
C PHE A 8 3.95 -3.23 -4.90
N LEU A 9 3.12 -3.66 -5.85
CA LEU A 9 1.67 -3.49 -5.79
C LEU A 9 1.04 -4.26 -4.63
N GLU A 10 1.49 -5.48 -4.38
CA GLU A 10 1.06 -6.28 -3.22
C GLU A 10 1.39 -5.57 -1.90
N ARG A 11 2.59 -4.99 -1.77
CA ARG A 11 2.99 -4.18 -0.61
C ARG A 11 2.10 -2.94 -0.45
N VAL A 12 1.77 -2.25 -1.54
CA VAL A 12 0.84 -1.11 -1.52
C VAL A 12 -0.54 -1.54 -1.03
N ILE A 13 -1.08 -2.65 -1.54
CA ILE A 13 -2.40 -3.18 -1.14
C ILE A 13 -2.41 -3.55 0.34
N MET A 14 -1.35 -4.18 0.84
CA MET A 14 -1.20 -4.52 2.26
C MET A 14 -1.27 -3.27 3.14
N ILE A 15 -0.48 -2.24 2.83
CA ILE A 15 -0.48 -0.98 3.58
C ILE A 15 -1.85 -0.29 3.50
N GLN A 16 -2.47 -0.25 2.33
CA GLN A 16 -3.83 0.30 2.16
C GLN A 16 -4.88 -0.47 2.99
N THR A 17 -4.71 -1.78 3.12
CA THR A 17 -5.60 -2.62 3.93
C THR A 17 -5.46 -2.28 5.42
N ILE A 18 -4.23 -2.15 5.93
CA ILE A 18 -3.98 -1.71 7.31
C ILE A 18 -4.64 -0.35 7.55
N VAL A 19 -4.40 0.63 6.67
CA VAL A 19 -5.00 1.97 6.80
C VAL A 19 -6.53 1.91 6.80
N LYS A 20 -7.14 1.07 5.97
CA LYS A 20 -8.59 0.92 5.90
C LYS A 20 -9.18 0.34 7.19
N GLU A 21 -8.57 -0.70 7.74
CA GLU A 21 -9.03 -1.30 9.00
C GLU A 21 -8.86 -0.32 10.16
N GLU A 22 -7.72 0.32 10.27
CA GLU A 22 -7.46 1.29 11.34
C GLU A 22 -8.37 2.53 11.27
N LYS A 23 -8.71 2.98 10.05
CA LYS A 23 -9.71 4.04 9.85
C LYS A 23 -11.11 3.62 10.31
N ARG A 24 -11.49 2.34 10.19
CA ARG A 24 -12.76 1.84 10.73
C ARG A 24 -12.81 1.94 12.26
N HIS A 25 -11.66 1.89 12.91
CA HIS A 25 -11.51 2.14 14.34
C HIS A 25 -11.43 3.64 14.70
N GLY A 26 -11.70 4.55 13.77
CA GLY A 26 -11.73 6.00 14.02
C GLY A 26 -10.37 6.68 14.02
N LYS A 27 -9.29 5.99 13.67
CA LYS A 27 -7.94 6.56 13.65
C LYS A 27 -7.72 7.43 12.40
N THR A 28 -7.04 8.56 12.58
CA THR A 28 -6.69 9.44 11.47
C THR A 28 -5.54 8.84 10.65
N GLN A 29 -5.49 9.17 9.35
CA GLN A 29 -4.41 8.71 8.48
C GLN A 29 -3.02 9.14 8.97
N THR A 30 -2.91 10.32 9.58
CA THR A 30 -1.70 10.79 10.25
C THR A 30 -1.30 9.88 11.38
N TRP A 31 -2.23 9.59 12.29
CA TRP A 31 -1.97 8.74 13.43
C TRP A 31 -1.54 7.33 13.00
N ILE A 32 -2.20 6.77 11.99
CA ILE A 32 -1.88 5.45 11.43
C ILE A 32 -0.47 5.43 10.85
N PHE A 33 -0.07 6.47 10.11
CA PHE A 33 1.28 6.55 9.58
C PHE A 33 2.32 6.59 10.71
N ASP A 34 2.15 7.50 11.67
CA ASP A 34 3.15 7.75 12.70
C ASP A 34 3.29 6.61 13.71
N ASN A 35 2.19 5.89 14.01
CA ASN A 35 2.14 4.87 15.08
C ASN A 35 2.10 3.42 14.57
N ILE A 36 1.76 3.17 13.30
CA ILE A 36 1.65 1.80 12.77
C ILE A 36 2.61 1.62 11.60
N ILE A 37 2.42 2.40 10.54
CA ILE A 37 3.15 2.17 9.28
C ILE A 37 4.63 2.47 9.45
N ARG A 38 5.01 3.60 10.06
CA ARG A 38 6.41 4.00 10.21
C ARG A 38 7.21 3.04 11.09
N LEU A 39 6.55 2.37 12.04
CA LEU A 39 7.19 1.37 12.91
C LEU A 39 7.47 0.05 12.17
N GLN A 40 6.55 -0.39 11.31
CA GLN A 40 6.66 -1.65 10.57
C GLN A 40 7.38 -1.51 9.22
N HIS A 41 7.33 -0.31 8.64
CA HIS A 41 7.88 0.00 7.33
C HIS A 41 8.62 1.35 7.40
N PRO A 42 9.96 1.36 7.35
CA PRO A 42 10.71 2.60 7.29
C PRO A 42 10.47 3.26 5.93
N MET A 43 9.52 4.19 5.88
CA MET A 43 9.22 4.97 4.69
C MET A 43 8.92 6.42 5.06
N SER A 44 9.22 7.31 4.11
CA SER A 44 8.86 8.71 4.24
C SER A 44 7.35 8.90 4.14
N ARG A 45 6.87 10.02 4.67
CA ARG A 45 5.46 10.36 4.61
C ARG A 45 4.96 10.64 3.19
N SER A 46 5.83 11.19 2.34
CA SER A 46 5.53 11.39 0.91
C SER A 46 5.37 10.06 0.18
N THR A 47 6.25 9.07 0.45
CA THR A 47 6.11 7.71 -0.08
C THR A 47 4.78 7.08 0.35
N PHE A 48 4.43 7.19 1.63
CA PHE A 48 3.16 6.70 2.13
C PHE A 48 1.95 7.36 1.45
N ASN A 49 1.96 8.68 1.30
CA ASN A 49 0.88 9.41 0.62
C ASN A 49 0.76 8.97 -0.84
N ASN A 50 1.89 8.79 -1.55
CA ASN A 50 1.90 8.25 -2.90
C ASN A 50 1.26 6.87 -2.95
N TYR A 51 1.53 5.99 -1.97
CA TYR A 51 0.91 4.66 -1.90
C TYR A 51 -0.60 4.75 -1.75
N MET A 52 -1.13 5.73 -1.01
CA MET A 52 -2.57 5.92 -0.86
C MET A 52 -3.25 6.38 -2.17
N CYS A 53 -2.52 7.04 -3.07
CA CYS A 53 -3.04 7.48 -4.37
C CYS A 53 -3.01 6.39 -5.46
N ILE A 54 -2.28 5.30 -5.26
CA ILE A 54 -2.14 4.23 -6.26
C ILE A 54 -3.37 3.32 -6.23
N ASN A 55 -4.02 3.12 -7.37
CA ASN A 55 -5.05 2.08 -7.53
C ASN A 55 -4.42 0.69 -7.69
N ALA A 56 -3.78 0.20 -6.63
CA ALA A 56 -2.90 -0.95 -6.70
C ALA A 56 -3.63 -2.25 -7.07
N LYS A 57 -4.88 -2.41 -6.64
CA LYS A 57 -5.72 -3.56 -7.03
C LYS A 57 -5.97 -3.62 -8.53
N ARG A 58 -6.31 -2.46 -9.15
CA ARG A 58 -6.51 -2.38 -10.60
C ARG A 58 -5.22 -2.63 -11.36
N GLU A 59 -4.11 -2.04 -10.91
CA GLU A 59 -2.80 -2.23 -11.54
C GLU A 59 -2.31 -3.68 -11.40
N LEU A 60 -2.62 -4.35 -10.28
CA LEU A 60 -2.29 -5.76 -10.09
C LEU A 60 -3.13 -6.66 -10.99
N ALA A 61 -4.42 -6.36 -11.17
CA ALA A 61 -5.29 -7.11 -12.08
C ALA A 61 -4.79 -7.05 -13.55
N LYS A 62 -4.23 -5.91 -13.97
CA LYS A 62 -3.62 -5.75 -15.30
C LYS A 62 -2.37 -6.60 -15.53
N LEU A 63 -1.70 -7.04 -14.47
CA LEU A 63 -0.52 -7.89 -14.59
C LEU A 63 -0.88 -9.36 -14.88
N GLY A 64 -2.18 -9.74 -14.82
CA GLY A 64 -2.61 -11.13 -15.00
C GLY A 64 -2.11 -12.07 -13.89
N PRO A 65 -2.50 -13.36 -13.93
CA PRO A 65 -2.06 -14.35 -12.93
C PRO A 65 -0.53 -14.53 -12.88
N ASN A 66 0.18 -14.26 -14.00
CA ASN A 66 1.62 -14.53 -14.17
C ASN A 66 2.50 -13.29 -14.43
N GLY A 67 2.01 -12.06 -14.28
CA GLY A 67 2.85 -10.86 -14.45
C GLY A 67 3.14 -10.47 -15.91
N LEU A 68 2.34 -10.92 -16.87
CA LEU A 68 2.44 -10.55 -18.28
C LEU A 68 1.12 -9.89 -18.74
N PRO A 69 1.21 -8.76 -19.49
CA PRO A 69 0.05 -8.04 -20.01
C PRO A 69 -0.76 -8.87 -21.00
#